data_AF-A0A0G1NHF7-F1
#
_entry.id   AF-A0A0G1NHF7-F1
#
_cell.length_a   1.000
_cell.length_b   1.000
_cell.length_c   1.000
_cell.angle_alpha   90.00
_cell.angle_beta   90.00
_cell.angle_gamma   90.00
#
_symmetry.space_group_name_H-M   'P 1'
#
loop_
_entity.id
_entity.type
_entity.pdbx_description
1 polymer ?
#
loop_
_entity_poly.entity_id
_entity_poly.type
_entity_poly.pdbx_seq_one_letter_code
_entity_poly.pdbx_strand_id
1 'polypeptide(L)'
;MVDQGAESAKIHRRLGEAIAGSDADLVVLMKHSVTDDIVAGIKQGKFKGELKIEEDPLNFYTNLDQFVATGDLVVLQNDWPDNYN
;
A
#
# COMPACT_ATOMS: atom_id res chain seq x y z
N MET A 1 -14.09 9.23 -24.26
CA MET A 1 -14.16 8.50 -22.97
C MET A 1 -12.89 7.69 -22.91
N VAL A 2 -11.88 8.23 -22.24
CA VAL A 2 -10.48 7.82 -22.40
C VAL A 2 -10.15 6.79 -21.32
N ASP A 3 -9.43 5.77 -21.78
CA ASP A 3 -8.66 4.67 -21.17
C ASP A 3 -7.97 4.91 -19.80
N GLN A 4 -8.58 5.66 -18.88
CA GLN A 4 -7.96 6.00 -17.58
C GLN A 4 -7.94 4.81 -16.61
N GLY A 5 -8.89 3.85 -16.75
CA GLY A 5 -8.94 2.67 -15.88
C GLY A 5 -7.76 1.71 -16.06
N ALA A 6 -7.34 1.46 -17.30
CA ALA A 6 -6.24 0.53 -17.59
C ALA A 6 -4.87 1.13 -17.22
N GLU A 7 -4.66 2.42 -17.50
CA GLU A 7 -3.42 3.11 -17.12
C GLU A 7 -3.35 3.34 -15.59
N SER A 8 -4.49 3.55 -14.91
CA SER A 8 -4.55 3.63 -13.45
C SER A 8 -4.09 2.31 -12.79
N ALA A 9 -4.65 1.17 -13.21
CA ALA A 9 -4.25 -0.15 -12.70
C ALA A 9 -2.75 -0.43 -12.86
N LYS A 10 -2.16 0.01 -13.98
CA LYS A 10 -0.72 -0.14 -14.26
C LYS A 10 0.15 0.71 -13.34
N ILE A 11 -0.29 1.92 -12.97
CA ILE A 11 0.41 2.77 -12.01
C ILE A 11 0.43 2.11 -10.63
N HIS A 12 -0.72 1.66 -10.14
CA HIS A 12 -0.83 1.00 -8.84
C HIS A 12 -0.02 -0.32 -8.77
N ARG A 13 0.06 -1.07 -9.87
CA ARG A 13 0.96 -2.23 -9.96
C ARG A 13 2.44 -1.86 -9.86
N ARG A 14 2.87 -0.81 -10.55
CA ARG A 14 4.25 -0.32 -10.45
C ARG A 14 4.59 0.17 -9.05
N LEU A 15 3.64 0.82 -8.36
CA LEU A 15 3.82 1.15 -6.96
C LEU A 15 4.03 -0.11 -6.12
N GLY A 16 3.20 -1.13 -6.31
CA GLY A 16 3.35 -2.39 -5.61
C GLY A 16 4.72 -3.06 -5.86
N GLU A 17 5.22 -3.03 -7.09
CA GLU A 17 6.57 -3.51 -7.43
C GLU A 17 7.67 -2.71 -6.72
N ALA A 18 7.54 -1.38 -6.64
CA ALA A 18 8.48 -0.53 -5.93
C ALA A 18 8.48 -0.81 -4.41
N ILE A 19 7.30 -1.00 -3.82
CA ILE A 19 7.15 -1.42 -2.42
C ILE A 19 7.84 -2.76 -2.19
N ALA A 20 7.67 -3.72 -3.10
CA ALA A 20 8.28 -5.04 -2.98
C ALA A 20 9.82 -5.02 -3.04
N GLY A 21 10.42 -3.98 -3.64
CA GLY A 21 11.86 -3.76 -3.67
C GLY A 21 12.43 -3.06 -2.42
N SER A 22 11.58 -2.73 -1.44
CA SER A 22 12.04 -2.15 -0.17
C SER A 22 12.51 -3.24 0.81
N ASP A 23 13.32 -2.84 1.79
CA ASP A 23 13.74 -3.69 2.91
C ASP A 23 12.72 -3.66 4.08
N ALA A 24 11.44 -3.35 3.80
CA ALA A 24 10.41 -3.31 4.82
C ALA A 24 10.08 -4.73 5.32
N ASP A 25 9.99 -4.91 6.64
CA ASP A 25 9.53 -6.16 7.23
C ASP A 25 8.00 -6.32 7.20
N LEU A 26 7.27 -5.20 7.24
CA LEU A 26 5.81 -5.17 7.23
C LEU A 26 5.30 -4.03 6.34
N VAL A 27 4.36 -4.35 5.46
CA VAL A 27 3.57 -3.40 4.68
C VAL A 27 2.10 -3.57 5.06
N VAL A 28 1.48 -2.49 5.52
CA VAL A 28 0.04 -2.46 5.81
C VAL A 28 -0.66 -1.59 4.77
N LEU A 29 -1.54 -2.20 3.97
CA LEU A 29 -2.39 -1.50 3.02
C LEU A 29 -3.76 -1.26 3.64
N MET A 30 -4.19 -0.01 3.69
CA MET A 30 -5.57 0.33 3.99
C MET A 30 -6.44 -0.07 2.78
N LYS A 31 -7.47 -0.90 3.01
CA LYS A 31 -8.32 -1.43 1.95
C LYS A 31 -9.07 -0.30 1.23
N HIS A 32 -8.90 -0.26 -0.09
CA HIS A 32 -9.56 0.67 -0.99
C HIS A 32 -9.77 0.02 -2.38
N SER A 33 -10.44 0.74 -3.29
CA SER A 33 -10.75 0.30 -4.66
C SER A 33 -9.56 -0.16 -5.49
N VAL A 34 -8.34 0.32 -5.21
CA VAL A 34 -7.11 0.02 -5.98
C VAL A 34 -6.18 -0.98 -5.28
N THR A 35 -6.56 -1.47 -4.09
CA THR A 35 -5.73 -2.36 -3.28
C THR A 35 -5.33 -3.62 -4.06
N ASP A 36 -6.24 -4.19 -4.85
CA ASP A 36 -5.95 -5.41 -5.61
C ASP A 36 -4.84 -5.22 -6.65
N ASP A 37 -4.77 -4.05 -7.29
CA ASP A 37 -3.71 -3.75 -8.24
C ASP A 37 -2.35 -3.55 -7.54
N ILE A 38 -2.34 -2.88 -6.38
CA ILE A 38 -1.12 -2.73 -5.56
C ILE A 38 -0.63 -4.12 -5.08
N VAL A 39 -1.53 -4.94 -4.54
CA VAL A 39 -1.23 -6.30 -4.08
C VAL A 39 -0.68 -7.15 -5.22
N ALA A 40 -1.23 -7.02 -6.43
CA ALA A 40 -0.71 -7.70 -7.61
C ALA A 40 0.73 -7.27 -7.93
N GLY A 41 1.04 -5.98 -7.83
CA GLY A 41 2.40 -5.46 -7.97
C GLY A 41 3.37 -5.99 -6.91
N ILE A 42 2.96 -5.97 -5.64
CA ILE A 42 3.78 -6.46 -4.51
C ILE A 42 4.12 -7.96 -4.68
N LYS A 43 3.12 -8.76 -5.07
CA LYS A 43 3.31 -10.19 -5.34
C LYS A 43 4.25 -10.44 -6.52
N GLN A 44 4.12 -9.66 -7.60
CA GLN A 44 5.02 -9.75 -8.76
C GLN A 44 6.47 -9.40 -8.41
N GLY A 45 6.66 -8.38 -7.57
CA GLY A 45 7.96 -7.99 -7.04
C GLY A 45 8.55 -8.96 -6.01
N LYS A 46 7.81 -10.01 -5.61
CA LYS A 46 8.25 -11.06 -4.67
C LYS A 46 8.68 -10.51 -3.30
N PHE A 47 7.91 -9.57 -2.78
CA PHE A 47 8.13 -8.98 -1.46
C PHE A 47 8.38 -10.05 -0.39
N LYS A 48 9.36 -9.80 0.48
CA LYS A 48 9.88 -10.77 1.45
C LYS A 48 9.31 -10.59 2.84
N GLY A 49 8.82 -9.39 3.16
CA GLY A 49 8.14 -9.08 4.41
C GLY A 49 6.70 -9.56 4.44
N GLU A 50 6.01 -9.18 5.50
CA GLU A 50 4.59 -9.43 5.71
C GLU A 50 3.74 -8.36 5.02
N LEU A 51 2.71 -8.80 4.29
CA LEU A 51 1.70 -7.91 3.71
C LEU A 51 0.38 -8.08 4.45
N LYS A 52 -0.07 -7.03 5.15
CA LYS A 52 -1.37 -6.97 5.81
C LYS A 52 -2.30 -6.04 5.06
N ILE A 53 -3.54 -6.47 4.86
CA ILE A 53 -4.63 -5.60 4.37
C ILE A 53 -5.50 -5.26 5.59
N GLU A 54 -5.65 -3.98 5.85
CA GLU A 54 -6.43 -3.44 6.98
C GLU A 54 -7.76 -2.88 6.48
N GLU A 55 -8.86 -3.30 7.08
CA GLU A 55 -10.22 -2.92 6.67
C GLU A 55 -10.79 -1.78 7.53
N ASP A 56 -10.21 -1.50 8.70
CA ASP A 56 -10.57 -0.37 9.54
C ASP A 56 -9.37 0.58 9.72
N PRO A 57 -9.16 1.52 8.77
CA PRO A 57 -8.04 2.46 8.83
C PRO A 57 -8.08 3.35 10.07
N LEU A 58 -9.27 3.77 10.52
CA LEU A 58 -9.40 4.66 11.67
C LEU A 58 -8.93 3.97 12.95
N ASN A 59 -9.33 2.72 13.16
CA ASN A 59 -8.87 1.93 14.28
C ASN A 59 -7.36 1.67 14.20
N PHE A 60 -6.82 1.38 13.01
CA PHE A 60 -5.39 1.17 12.84
C PHE A 60 -4.57 2.42 13.21
N TYR A 61 -4.94 3.60 12.72
CA TYR A 61 -4.26 4.84 13.07
C TYR A 61 -4.33 5.17 14.56
N THR A 62 -5.45 4.84 15.20
CA THR A 62 -5.66 5.11 16.64
C THR A 62 -4.81 4.19 17.53
N ASN A 63 -4.42 3.02 17.04
CA ASN A 63 -3.63 2.03 17.79
C ASN A 63 -2.23 1.81 17.18
N LEU A 64 -1.75 2.75 16.36
CA LEU A 64 -0.48 2.61 15.65
C LEU A 64 0.71 2.41 16.61
N ASP A 65 0.64 3.02 17.79
CA ASP A 65 1.60 2.88 18.88
C ASP A 65 1.73 1.44 19.42
N GLN A 66 0.71 0.59 19.23
CA GLN A 66 0.76 -0.83 19.60
C GLN A 66 1.48 -1.69 18.56
N PHE A 67 1.64 -1.19 17.33
CA PHE A 67 2.29 -1.90 16.23
C PHE A 67 3.74 -1.48 16.01
N VAL A 68 4.15 -0.35 16.59
CA VAL A 68 5.43 0.30 16.34
C VAL A 68 6.29 0.23 17.59
N ALA A 69 7.43 -0.44 17.51
CA ALA A 69 8.41 -0.47 18.58
C ALA A 69 9.37 0.72 18.49
N THR A 70 10.00 1.07 19.62
CA THR A 70 11.07 2.08 19.64
C THR A 70 12.21 1.66 18.71
N GLY A 71 12.48 2.47 17.69
CA GLY A 71 13.51 2.22 16.69
C GLY A 71 12.96 1.89 15.29
N ASP A 72 11.67 1.61 15.19
CA ASP A 72 11.02 1.37 13.90
C ASP A 72 10.87 2.67 13.11
N LEU A 73 11.16 2.59 11.80
CA LEU A 73 10.88 3.66 10.85
C LEU A 73 9.52 3.42 10.21
N VAL A 74 8.54 4.25 10.57
CA VAL A 74 7.20 4.20 9.98
C VAL A 74 7.09 5.22 8.86
N VAL A 75 6.73 4.74 7.66
CA VAL A 75 6.45 5.58 6.51
C VAL A 75 4.98 5.42 6.13
N LEU A 76 4.23 6.53 6.20
CA LEU A 76 2.85 6.60 5.74
C LEU A 76 2.82 7.31 4.39
N GLN A 77 2.28 6.64 3.37
CA GLN A 77 2.09 7.21 2.03
C GLN A 77 0.61 7.12 1.65
N ASN A 78 0.08 8.20 1.11
CA ASN A 78 -1.24 8.21 0.50
C ASN A 78 -1.10 7.95 -1.00
N ASP A 79 -1.63 6.84 -1.48
CA ASP A 79 -1.63 6.48 -2.92
C ASP A 79 -2.93 6.90 -3.63
N TRP A 80 -3.57 7.99 -3.16
CA TRP A 80 -4.89 8.37 -3.66
C TRP A 80 -4.78 9.41 -4.79
N PRO A 81 -5.07 9.08 -6.06
CA PRO A 81 -5.14 10.07 -7.13
C PRO A 81 -6.41 10.93 -7.10
N ASP A 82 -7.51 10.47 -6.48
CA ASP A 82 -8.83 11.13 -6.53
C ASP A 82 -8.96 12.41 -5.68
N ASN A 83 -7.94 12.77 -4.89
CA ASN A 83 -7.98 13.99 -4.05
C ASN A 83 -7.33 15.22 -4.72
N TYR A 84 -6.88 15.10 -5.98
CA TYR A 84 -6.44 16.24 -6.78
C TYR A 84 -7.53 16.61 -7.79
N ASN A 85 -8.61 17.25 -7.30
CA ASN A 85 -9.52 18.03 -8.16
C ASN A 85 -8.99 19.46 -8.32
#